data_AF-A0A958YLP6-F1
#
_entry.id   AF-A0A958YLP6-F1
#
_cell.length_a   1.000
_cell.length_b   1.000
_cell.length_c   1.000
_cell.angle_alpha   90.00
_cell.angle_beta   90.00
_cell.angle_gamma   90.00
#
_symmetry.space_group_name_H-M   'P 1'
#
loop_
_entity.id
_entity.type
_entity.pdbx_description
1 polymer ?
#
loop_
_entity_poly.entity_id
_entity_poly.type
_entity_poly.pdbx_seq_one_letter_code
_entity_poly.pdbx_strand_id
1 'polypeptide(L)' 'MRKLKLQMQITINGYVAQPNGGNDWMTWNPDDELIAFMSSLLDTSDTLLLGRKTAESIINFWDDTAIKN' A
#
# COMPACT_ATOMS: atom_id res chain seq x y z
N MET A 1 5.52 -20.78 11.52
CA MET A 1 4.10 -20.32 11.43
C MET A 1 4.05 -19.07 10.56
N ARG A 2 3.10 -18.97 9.63
CA ARG A 2 2.91 -17.76 8.81
C ARG A 2 2.45 -16.59 9.69
N LYS A 3 2.91 -15.37 9.38
CA LYS A 3 2.58 -14.16 10.14
C LYS A 3 1.59 -13.31 9.34
N LEU A 4 0.56 -12.81 10.00
CA LEU A 4 -0.28 -11.74 9.45
C LEU A 4 0.41 -10.40 9.75
N LYS A 5 0.73 -9.65 8.69
CA LYS A 5 1.41 -8.35 8.79
C LYS A 5 0.44 -7.27 8.30
N LEU A 6 0.43 -6.13 8.98
CA LEU A 6 -0.32 -4.94 8.58
C LEU A 6 0.66 -3.83 8.23
N GLN A 7 0.52 -3.28 7.03
CA GLN A 7 1.25 -2.09 6.58
C GLN A 7 0.21 -1.08 6.08
N MET A 8 0.26 0.13 6.63
CA MET A 8 -0.60 1.25 6.23
C MET A 8 -0.01 2.58 6.71
N GLN A 9 -0.29 3.67 6.00
CA GLN A 9 -0.13 5.01 6.57
C GLN A 9 -1.43 5.41 7.26
N ILE A 10 -1.33 6.14 8.37
CA ILE A 10 -2.47 6.61 9.17
C ILE A 10 -2.17 8.01 9.69
N THR A 11 -3.18 8.87 9.78
CA THR A 11 -3.05 10.16 10.42
C THR A 11 -2.88 10.00 11.94
N ILE A 12 -2.35 11.02 12.62
CA ILE A 12 -2.18 11.01 14.09
C ILE A 12 -3.53 10.81 14.82
N ASN A 13 -4.62 11.32 14.25
CA ASN A 13 -5.97 11.16 14.79
C ASN A 13 -6.71 9.90 14.29
N GLY A 14 -6.02 8.95 13.64
CA GLY A 14 -6.54 7.60 13.42
C GLY A 14 -7.33 7.38 12.12
N TYR A 15 -7.13 8.21 11.09
CA TYR A 15 -7.82 8.09 9.81
C TYR A 15 -6.88 7.63 8.69
N VAL A 16 -7.43 6.88 7.74
CA VAL A 16 -6.68 6.21 6.67
C VAL A 16 -7.07 6.71 5.27
N ALA A 17 -8.06 7.60 5.21
CA ALA A 17 -8.50 8.30 4.00
C ALA A 17 -9.33 9.52 4.40
N GLN A 18 -9.44 10.49 3.49
CA GLN A 18 -10.44 11.55 3.58
C GLN A 18 -11.86 10.99 3.37
N PRO A 19 -12.94 11.74 3.70
CA PRO A 19 -14.32 11.28 3.53
C PRO A 19 -14.69 10.82 2.11
N ASN A 20 -14.02 11.37 1.09
CA ASN A 20 -14.20 11.01 -0.32
C ASN A 20 -13.25 9.87 -0.80
N GLY A 21 -12.41 9.31 0.07
CA GLY A 21 -11.38 8.34 -0.29
C GLY A 21 -10.03 8.95 -0.66
N GLY A 22 -9.87 10.27 -0.55
CA GLY A 22 -8.63 10.98 -0.84
C GLY A 22 -7.45 10.58 0.05
N ASN A 23 -6.26 10.60 -0.53
CA ASN A 23 -4.99 10.15 0.03
C ASN A 23 -3.84 11.15 -0.16
N ASP A 24 -4.17 12.40 -0.47
CA ASP A 24 -3.27 13.56 -0.64
C ASP A 24 -2.41 13.87 0.60
N TRP A 25 -2.90 13.52 1.79
CA TRP A 25 -2.20 13.69 3.06
C TRP A 25 -1.08 12.65 3.30
N MET A 26 -1.04 11.57 2.50
CA MET A 26 -0.03 10.52 2.64
C MET A 26 1.33 10.98 2.11
N THR A 27 2.41 10.40 2.64
CA THR A 27 3.76 10.57 2.09
C THR A 27 3.89 9.70 0.84
N TRP A 28 4.00 10.35 -0.33
CA TRP A 28 4.14 9.68 -1.63
C TRP A 28 5.58 9.61 -2.15
N ASN A 29 6.49 10.37 -1.55
CA ASN A 29 7.93 10.30 -1.82
C ASN A 29 8.65 9.81 -0.55
N PRO A 30 8.54 8.51 -0.22
CA PRO A 30 9.27 7.93 0.91
C PRO A 30 10.77 8.04 0.69
N ASP A 31 11.53 8.16 1.78
CA ASP A 31 12.98 8.03 1.74
C ASP A 31 13.41 6.56 1.54
N ASP A 32 14.70 6.36 1.27
CA ASP A 32 15.27 5.04 0.99
C ASP A 32 15.06 4.06 2.15
N GLU A 33 15.07 4.54 3.40
CA GLU A 33 14.87 3.72 4.58
C GLU A 33 13.42 3.19 4.65
N LEU A 34 12.44 4.07 4.42
CA LEU A 34 11.03 3.69 4.39
C LEU A 34 10.73 2.74 3.21
N ILE A 35 11.33 2.96 2.04
CA ILE A 35 11.22 2.06 0.90
C ILE A 35 11.79 0.68 1.24
N ALA A 36 12.97 0.62 1.85
CA ALA A 36 13.60 -0.64 2.24
C ALA A 36 12.74 -1.40 3.26
N PHE A 37 12.18 -0.70 4.24
CA PHE A 37 11.25 -1.28 5.21
C PHE A 37 10.00 -1.86 4.53
N MET A 38 9.32 -1.08 3.68
CA MET A 38 8.14 -1.54 2.95
C MET A 38 8.44 -2.75 2.04
N SER A 39 9.58 -2.72 1.36
CA SER A 39 10.03 -3.83 0.50
C SER A 39 10.29 -5.09 1.31
N SER A 40 10.94 -4.98 2.48
CA SER A 40 11.18 -6.14 3.35
C SER A 40 9.88 -6.83 3.81
N LEU A 41 8.80 -6.06 3.99
CA LEU A 41 7.48 -6.61 4.34
C LEU A 41 6.87 -7.36 3.15
N LEU A 42 6.98 -6.81 1.95
CA LEU A 42 6.50 -7.42 0.71
C LEU A 42 7.30 -8.69 0.36
N ASP A 43 8.63 -8.63 0.38
CA ASP A 43 9.54 -9.74 0.03
C ASP A 43 9.32 -10.98 0.92
N THR A 44 8.88 -10.76 2.16
CA THR A 44 8.61 -11.82 3.12
C THR A 44 7.13 -12.19 3.19
N SER A 45 6.34 -11.81 2.19
CA SER A 45 4.90 -12.07 2.08
C SER A 45 4.57 -12.68 0.72
N ASP A 46 3.81 -13.77 0.74
CA ASP A 46 3.38 -14.50 -0.47
C ASP A 46 1.91 -14.24 -0.82
N THR A 47 1.22 -13.37 -0.07
CA THR A 47 -0.21 -13.06 -0.25
C THR A 47 -0.51 -11.65 0.26
N LEU A 48 -1.18 -10.84 -0.57
CA LEU A 48 -1.77 -9.55 -0.18
C LEU A 48 -3.27 -9.73 0.05
N LEU A 49 -3.76 -9.31 1.22
CA LEU A 49 -5.18 -9.29 1.55
C LEU A 49 -5.69 -7.85 1.47
N LEU A 50 -6.58 -7.58 0.52
CA LEU A 50 -7.05 -6.23 0.22
C LEU A 50 -8.58 -6.16 0.26
N GLY A 51 -9.11 -5.03 0.74
CA GLY A 51 -10.53 -4.72 0.59
C GLY A 51 -10.86 -4.30 -0.84
N ARG A 52 -12.11 -4.53 -1.28
CA ARG A 52 -12.57 -4.26 -2.66
C ARG A 52 -12.13 -2.90 -3.22
N LYS A 53 -12.35 -1.81 -2.47
CA LYS A 53 -12.03 -0.44 -2.91
C LYS A 53 -10.52 -0.22 -3.14
N THR A 54 -9.66 -0.83 -2.32
CA THR A 54 -8.19 -0.72 -2.46
C THR A 54 -7.70 -1.63 -3.58
N ALA A 55 -8.29 -2.82 -3.74
CA ALA A 55 -7.92 -3.76 -4.78
C ALA A 55 -8.13 -3.15 -6.18
N GLU A 56 -9.21 -2.40 -6.40
CA GLU A 56 -9.49 -1.74 -7.67
C GLU A 56 -8.34 -0.81 -8.14
N SER A 57 -7.76 0.01 -7.25
CA SER A 57 -6.66 0.89 -7.66
C SER A 57 -5.35 0.15 -7.88
N ILE A 58 -5.05 -0.84 -7.03
CA ILE A 58 -3.81 -1.62 -7.10
C ILE A 58 -3.77 -2.47 -8.37
N ILE A 59 -4.86 -3.18 -8.69
CA ILE A 59 -4.94 -4.06 -9.86
C ILE A 59 -4.75 -3.23 -11.13
N ASN A 60 -5.49 -2.13 -11.28
CA ASN A 60 -5.40 -1.26 -12.45
C ASN A 60 -3.97 -0.72 -12.67
N PHE A 61 -3.29 -0.30 -11.60
CA PHE A 61 -1.91 0.19 -11.69
C PHE A 61 -0.94 -0.89 -12.21
N TRP A 62 -1.04 -2.11 -11.70
CA TRP A 62 -0.15 -3.20 -12.09
C TRP A 62 -0.46 -3.74 -13.48
N ASP A 63 -1.73 -3.80 -13.88
CA ASP A 63 -2.13 -4.15 -15.25
C ASP A 63 -1.55 -3.14 -16.25
N ASP A 64 -1.67 -1.84 -15.98
CA ASP A 64 -1.09 -0.78 -16.79
C ASP A 64 0.44 -0.85 -16.87
N THR A 65 1.08 -1.25 -15.77
CA THR A 65 2.55 -1.40 -15.70
C THR A 65 3.03 -2.64 -16.46
N ALA A 66 2.28 -3.74 -16.42
CA ALA A 66 2.60 -4.96 -17.13
C ALA A 66 2.48 -4.82 -18.64
N ILE A 67 1.53 -4.01 -19.13
CA ILE A 67 1.34 -3.74 -20.57
C ILE A 67 2.47 -2.86 -21.15
N LYS A 68 3.11 -2.04 -20.31
CA LYS A 68 4.15 -1.08 -20.74
C LYS A 68 5.57 -1.66 -20.78
N ASN A 69 5.78 -2.87 -20.27
CA ASN A 69 7.07 -3.60 -20.30
C ASN A 69 7.00 -4.78 -21.26
#